data_AF-A0A961F027-F1
#
_entry.id   AF-A0A961F027-F1
#
_cell.length_a   1.000
_cell.length_b   1.000
_cell.length_c   1.000
_cell.angle_alpha   90.00
_cell.angle_beta   90.00
_cell.angle_gamma   90.00
#
_symmetry.space_group_name_H-M   'P 1'
#
loop_
_entity.id
_entity.type
_entity.pdbx_description
1 polymer ?
#
loop_
_entity_poly.entity_id
_entity_poly.type
_entity_poly.pdbx_seq_one_letter_code
_entity_poly.pdbx_strand_id
1 'polypeptide(L)'
;MAILEFLTTPSGLAFLHFTQTIMFSTMVYILSAEYYRTRRDDLVYKLIASGSITAINIATTTVLVLKVFYEVNPSQRVLPLLFNAVFAIICLALARAFIYDTVRRKYIFDRFMRFGILGILLSYIIIQFYWWFSFKPG
;
A
#
# COMPACT_ATOMS: atom_id res chain seq x y z
N MET A 1 10.01 -0.15 -28.32
CA MET A 1 10.03 -1.44 -27.59
C MET A 1 11.11 -1.48 -26.50
N ALA A 2 12.32 -0.95 -26.73
CA ALA A 2 13.42 -0.94 -25.74
C ALA A 2 13.07 -0.35 -24.35
N ILE A 3 12.24 0.69 -24.26
CA ILE A 3 11.81 1.24 -22.96
C ILE A 3 10.90 0.28 -22.21
N LEU A 4 9.94 -0.37 -22.89
CA LEU A 4 9.06 -1.34 -22.25
C LEU A 4 9.83 -2.56 -21.77
N GLU A 5 10.79 -3.05 -22.56
CA GLU A 5 11.70 -4.12 -22.15
C GLU A 5 12.52 -3.70 -20.92
N PHE A 6 13.10 -2.50 -20.92
CA PHE A 6 13.82 -1.97 -19.76
C PHE A 6 12.92 -1.90 -18.52
N LEU A 7 11.68 -1.40 -18.66
CA LEU A 7 10.72 -1.29 -17.54
C LEU A 7 10.27 -2.64 -16.98
N THR A 8 10.41 -3.73 -17.73
CA THR A 8 10.18 -5.09 -17.22
C THR A 8 11.39 -5.71 -16.51
N THR A 9 12.57 -5.12 -16.63
CA THR A 9 13.75 -5.58 -15.89
C THR A 9 13.65 -5.19 -14.41
N PRO A 10 14.31 -5.93 -13.49
CA PRO A 10 14.35 -5.57 -12.06
C PRO A 10 14.83 -4.14 -11.80
N SER A 11 15.80 -3.66 -12.59
CA SER A 11 16.33 -2.30 -12.50
C SER A 11 15.33 -1.24 -12.98
N GLY A 12 14.62 -1.51 -14.08
CA GLY A 12 13.55 -0.63 -14.56
C GLY A 12 12.36 -0.57 -13.60
N LEU A 13 11.97 -1.70 -13.01
CA LEU A 13 10.95 -1.75 -11.96
C LEU A 13 11.38 -0.97 -10.72
N ALA A 14 12.64 -1.10 -10.28
CA ALA A 14 13.16 -0.34 -9.15
C ALA A 14 13.08 1.17 -9.42
N PHE A 15 13.45 1.60 -10.63
CA PHE A 15 13.37 3.01 -11.03
C PHE A 15 11.91 3.52 -11.09
N LEU A 16 10.97 2.71 -11.57
CA LEU A 16 9.55 3.05 -11.54
C LEU A 16 9.03 3.23 -10.12
N HIS A 17 9.27 2.27 -9.23
CA HIS A 17 8.83 2.36 -7.84
C HIS A 17 9.52 3.50 -7.09
N PHE A 18 10.76 3.83 -7.43
CA PHE A 18 11.44 5.00 -6.90
C PHE A 18 10.77 6.31 -7.35
N THR A 19 10.46 6.44 -8.64
CA THR A 19 9.75 7.62 -9.18
C THR A 19 8.36 7.76 -8.56
N GLN A 20 7.63 6.65 -8.44
CA GLN A 20 6.33 6.61 -7.77
C GLN A 20 6.46 7.01 -6.29
N THR A 21 7.52 6.56 -5.60
CA THR A 21 7.80 6.96 -4.21
C THR A 21 7.89 8.47 -4.06
N ILE A 22 8.61 9.15 -4.96
CA ILE A 22 8.75 10.62 -4.93
C ILE A 22 7.39 11.30 -5.14
N MET A 23 6.63 10.83 -6.13
CA MET A 23 5.28 11.35 -6.42
C MET A 23 4.35 11.21 -5.23
N PHE A 24 4.24 10.02 -4.65
CA PHE A 24 3.34 9.76 -3.53
C PHE A 24 3.83 10.40 -2.23
N SER A 25 5.14 10.58 -2.03
CA SER A 25 5.69 11.34 -0.90
C SER A 25 5.27 12.81 -0.97
N THR A 26 5.35 13.41 -2.16
CA THR A 26 4.85 14.77 -2.39
C THR A 26 3.34 14.86 -2.11
N MET A 27 2.57 13.85 -2.56
CA MET A 27 1.13 13.80 -2.28
C MET A 27 0.81 13.68 -0.79
N VAL A 28 1.55 12.85 -0.05
CA VAL A 28 1.44 12.74 1.42
C VAL A 28 1.73 14.08 2.09
N TYR A 29 2.79 14.77 1.65
CA TYR A 29 3.14 16.08 2.19
C TYR A 29 2.01 17.11 1.96
N ILE A 30 1.51 17.23 0.73
CA ILE A 30 0.42 18.17 0.38
C ILE A 30 -0.84 17.86 1.18
N LEU A 31 -1.24 16.58 1.25
CA LEU A 31 -2.43 16.17 2.01
C LEU A 31 -2.26 16.40 3.51
N SER A 32 -1.05 16.20 4.05
CA SER A 32 -0.75 16.48 5.46
C SER A 32 -0.84 17.97 5.76
N ALA A 33 -0.27 18.81 4.89
CA ALA A 33 -0.33 20.26 5.01
C ALA A 33 -1.78 20.77 4.94
N GLU A 34 -2.58 20.25 4.00
CA GLU A 34 -3.99 20.62 3.88
C GLU A 34 -4.82 20.11 5.07
N TYR A 35 -4.52 18.93 5.60
CA TYR A 35 -5.16 18.42 6.82
C TYR A 35 -4.83 19.28 8.03
N TYR A 36 -3.58 19.71 8.19
CA TYR A 36 -3.17 20.59 9.28
C TYR A 36 -3.88 21.96 9.20
N ARG A 37 -4.08 22.48 7.98
CA ARG A 37 -4.78 23.74 7.73
C ARG A 37 -6.29 23.66 7.97
N THR A 38 -6.93 22.60 7.46
CA THR A 38 -8.40 22.54 7.36
C THR A 38 -9.07 21.64 8.41
N ARG A 39 -8.30 20.75 9.06
CA ARG A 39 -8.77 19.77 10.05
C ARG A 39 -9.94 18.91 9.55
N ARG A 40 -10.06 18.72 8.22
CA ARG A 40 -11.16 17.93 7.66
C ARG A 40 -10.88 16.43 7.76
N ASP A 41 -11.83 15.69 8.29
CA ASP A 41 -11.73 14.24 8.50
C ASP A 41 -11.71 13.42 7.20
N ASP A 42 -12.17 13.98 6.08
CA ASP A 42 -12.15 13.31 4.78
C ASP A 42 -10.72 13.13 4.24
N LEU A 43 -9.80 14.03 4.60
CA LEU A 43 -8.40 13.98 4.20
C LEU A 43 -7.62 12.85 4.88
N VAL A 44 -8.04 12.41 6.07
CA VAL A 44 -7.35 11.36 6.83
C VAL A 44 -7.25 10.07 6.02
N TYR A 45 -8.32 9.67 5.34
CA TYR A 45 -8.33 8.43 4.56
C TYR A 45 -7.57 8.54 3.25
N LYS A 46 -7.56 9.73 2.64
CA LYS A 46 -6.69 10.03 1.50
C LYS A 46 -5.22 9.97 1.90
N LEU A 47 -4.89 10.44 3.10
CA LEU A 47 -3.55 10.42 3.67
C LEU A 47 -3.10 8.99 4.02
N ILE A 48 -3.99 8.18 4.60
CA ILE A 48 -3.70 6.76 4.87
C ILE A 48 -3.45 6.02 3.55
N ALA A 49 -4.27 6.25 2.53
CA ALA A 49 -4.09 5.63 1.21
C ALA A 49 -2.76 6.06 0.57
N SER A 50 -2.48 7.36 0.50
CA SER A 50 -1.24 7.87 -0.10
C SER A 50 0.00 7.41 0.66
N GLY A 51 -0.02 7.47 1.99
CA GLY A 51 1.08 7.02 2.84
C GLY A 51 1.35 5.52 2.71
N SER A 52 0.30 4.70 2.63
CA SER A 52 0.44 3.26 2.44
C SER A 52 1.02 2.92 1.08
N ILE A 53 0.62 3.63 0.01
CA ILE A 53 1.21 3.45 -1.33
C ILE A 53 2.69 3.85 -1.33
N THR A 54 3.03 4.98 -0.71
CA THR A 54 4.43 5.40 -0.55
C THR A 54 5.25 4.34 0.17
N ALA A 55 4.73 3.77 1.25
CA ALA A 55 5.42 2.72 2.01
C ALA A 55 5.65 1.45 1.17
N ILE A 56 4.64 0.99 0.39
CA ILE A 56 4.80 -0.15 -0.53
C ILE A 56 5.88 0.15 -1.57
N ASN A 57 5.88 1.35 -2.16
CA ASN A 57 6.84 1.70 -3.19
C ASN A 57 8.27 1.79 -2.63
N ILE A 58 8.46 2.35 -1.43
CA ILE A 58 9.76 2.32 -0.74
C ILE A 58 10.19 0.88 -0.52
N ALA A 59 9.35 0.06 0.10
CA ALA A 59 9.69 -1.31 0.43
C ALA A 59 10.00 -2.16 -0.82
N THR A 60 9.22 -2.00 -1.88
CA THR A 60 9.45 -2.67 -3.18
C THR A 60 10.74 -2.21 -3.83
N THR A 61 11.01 -0.90 -3.82
CA THR A 61 12.28 -0.35 -4.33
C THR A 61 13.46 -0.91 -3.56
N THR A 62 13.40 -0.92 -2.23
CA THR A 62 14.47 -1.48 -1.38
C THR A 62 14.69 -2.97 -1.67
N VAL A 63 13.62 -3.76 -1.79
CA VAL A 63 13.69 -5.19 -2.14
C VAL A 63 14.36 -5.39 -3.50
N LEU A 64 13.98 -4.60 -4.52
CA LEU A 64 14.55 -4.72 -5.86
C LEU A 64 16.02 -4.26 -5.88
N VAL A 65 16.38 -3.19 -5.18
CA VAL A 65 17.77 -2.73 -5.03
C VAL A 65 18.61 -3.78 -4.33
N LEU A 66 18.12 -4.37 -3.24
CA LEU A 66 18.82 -5.47 -2.55
C LEU A 66 19.01 -6.68 -3.46
N LYS A 67 18.01 -7.02 -4.26
CA LYS A 67 18.09 -8.13 -5.21
C LYS A 67 19.09 -7.86 -6.34
N VAL A 68 19.11 -6.64 -6.88
CA VAL A 68 19.96 -6.27 -8.04
C VAL A 68 21.40 -6.03 -7.63
N PHE A 69 21.65 -5.35 -6.52
CA PHE A 69 23.00 -4.94 -6.12
C PHE A 69 23.67 -5.86 -5.11
N TYR A 70 22.88 -6.57 -4.29
CA TYR A 70 23.41 -7.38 -3.19
C TYR A 70 23.09 -8.88 -3.32
N GLU A 71 22.38 -9.29 -4.38
CA GLU A 71 21.90 -10.69 -4.61
C GLU A 71 21.16 -11.31 -3.42
N VAL A 72 20.71 -10.49 -2.47
CA VAL A 72 19.94 -10.94 -1.31
C VAL A 72 18.52 -11.19 -1.79
N ASN A 73 18.06 -12.44 -1.71
CA ASN A 73 16.65 -12.79 -1.92
C ASN A 73 15.89 -12.56 -0.60
N PRO A 74 15.13 -11.46 -0.47
CA PRO A 74 14.44 -11.20 0.78
C PRO A 74 13.33 -12.22 1.02
N SER A 75 13.00 -12.41 2.30
CA SER A 75 12.13 -13.48 2.79
C SER A 75 10.76 -13.49 2.08
N GLN A 76 10.58 -14.44 1.17
CA GLN A 76 9.31 -14.72 0.48
C GLN A 76 8.20 -15.19 1.44
N ARG A 77 8.54 -15.53 2.69
CA ARG A 77 7.58 -15.92 3.73
C ARG A 77 6.69 -14.79 4.23
N VAL A 78 7.14 -13.54 4.18
CA VAL A 78 6.47 -12.44 4.89
C VAL A 78 6.08 -11.30 3.96
N LEU A 79 6.97 -10.94 3.02
CA LEU A 79 6.78 -9.76 2.17
C LEU A 79 5.51 -9.80 1.29
N PRO A 80 5.17 -10.90 0.59
CA PRO A 80 4.02 -10.90 -0.32
C PRO A 80 2.68 -10.66 0.40
N LEU A 81 2.50 -11.31 1.56
CA LEU A 81 1.28 -11.21 2.35
C LEU A 81 1.17 -9.86 3.04
N LEU A 82 2.28 -9.31 3.52
CA LEU A 82 2.31 -7.97 4.10
C LEU A 82 1.95 -6.90 3.06
N PHE A 83 2.52 -6.96 1.86
CA PHE A 83 2.18 -6.03 0.78
C PHE A 83 0.72 -6.17 0.34
N ASN A 84 0.19 -7.39 0.27
CA ASN A 84 -1.22 -7.61 -0.05
C ASN A 84 -2.17 -7.07 1.03
N ALA A 85 -1.81 -7.20 2.31
CA ALA A 85 -2.58 -6.62 3.41
C ALA A 85 -2.63 -5.08 3.32
N VAL A 86 -1.47 -4.45 3.09
CA VAL A 86 -1.39 -2.99 2.92
C VAL A 86 -2.15 -2.54 1.66
N PHE A 87 -2.06 -3.29 0.56
CA PHE A 87 -2.83 -3.02 -0.66
C PHE A 87 -4.34 -3.08 -0.43
N ALA A 88 -4.82 -4.08 0.29
CA ALA A 88 -6.24 -4.19 0.61
C ALA A 88 -6.73 -3.02 1.49
N ILE A 89 -5.89 -2.53 2.42
CA ILE A 89 -6.18 -1.33 3.21
C ILE A 89 -6.24 -0.09 2.30
N ILE A 90 -5.33 0.05 1.34
CA ILE A 90 -5.34 1.13 0.34
C ILE A 90 -6.66 1.14 -0.44
N CYS A 91 -7.09 -0.02 -0.96
CA CYS A 91 -8.34 -0.13 -1.71
C CYS A 91 -9.55 0.32 -0.88
N LEU A 92 -9.65 -0.12 0.38
CA LEU A 92 -10.74 0.31 1.26
C LEU A 92 -10.65 1.81 1.61
N ALA A 93 -9.46 2.33 1.89
CA ALA A 93 -9.27 3.74 2.20
C ALA A 93 -9.65 4.64 1.01
N LEU A 94 -9.27 4.26 -0.20
CA LEU A 94 -9.66 4.94 -1.45
C LEU A 94 -11.16 4.83 -1.70
N ALA A 95 -11.75 3.63 -1.56
CA ALA A 95 -13.19 3.43 -1.73
C ALA A 95 -13.98 4.36 -0.79
N ARG A 96 -13.56 4.48 0.47
CA ARG A 96 -14.16 5.46 1.39
C ARG A 96 -13.95 6.89 0.89
N ALA A 97 -12.72 7.27 0.55
CA ALA A 97 -12.38 8.63 0.14
C ALA A 97 -13.17 9.13 -1.09
N PHE A 98 -13.55 8.25 -2.02
CA PHE A 98 -14.33 8.61 -3.21
C PHE A 98 -15.84 8.56 -3.00
N ILE A 99 -16.34 7.59 -2.22
CA ILE A 99 -17.77 7.31 -2.12
C ILE A 99 -18.42 8.00 -0.92
N TYR A 100 -17.65 8.48 0.06
CA TYR A 100 -18.20 9.07 1.29
C TYR A 100 -19.16 10.24 1.06
N ASP A 101 -18.87 11.10 0.08
CA ASP A 101 -19.69 12.28 -0.22
C ASP A 101 -20.99 11.93 -0.96
N THR A 102 -21.04 10.79 -1.65
CA THR A 102 -22.23 10.34 -2.40
C THR A 102 -23.17 9.46 -1.57
N VAL A 103 -22.73 8.99 -0.41
CA VAL A 103 -23.50 8.07 0.44
C VAL A 103 -24.53 8.81 1.29
N ARG A 104 -25.80 8.42 1.12
CA ARG A 104 -26.95 8.97 1.86
C ARG A 104 -26.94 8.67 3.37
N ARG A 105 -26.36 7.53 3.80
CA ARG A 105 -26.26 7.11 5.21
C ARG A 105 -24.81 6.96 5.67
N LYS A 106 -24.16 8.08 5.96
CA LYS A 106 -22.74 8.16 6.33
C LYS A 106 -22.36 7.28 7.54
N TYR A 107 -23.22 7.22 8.57
CA TYR A 107 -22.95 6.43 9.77
C TYR A 107 -22.82 4.91 9.52
N ILE A 108 -23.75 4.34 8.74
CA ILE A 108 -23.74 2.90 8.42
C ILE A 108 -22.51 2.59 7.56
N PHE A 109 -22.20 3.48 6.61
CA PHE A 109 -21.04 3.34 5.75
C PHE A 109 -19.73 3.42 6.52
N ASP A 110 -19.57 4.37 7.44
CA ASP A 110 -18.37 4.45 8.28
C ASP A 110 -18.18 3.20 9.14
N ARG A 111 -19.27 2.67 9.70
CA ARG A 111 -19.23 1.42 10.45
C ARG A 111 -18.82 0.25 9.56
N PHE A 112 -19.40 0.13 8.36
CA PHE A 112 -19.04 -0.89 7.38
C PHE A 112 -17.57 -0.81 6.97
N MET A 113 -17.05 0.39 6.69
CA MET A 113 -15.65 0.59 6.31
C MET A 113 -14.68 0.23 7.44
N ARG A 114 -14.99 0.62 8.69
CA ARG A 114 -14.16 0.24 9.84
C ARG A 114 -14.12 -1.26 10.07
N PHE A 115 -15.27 -1.93 9.99
CA PHE A 115 -15.33 -3.39 10.08
C PHE A 115 -14.67 -4.09 8.89
N GLY A 116 -14.77 -3.52 7.70
CA GLY A 116 -14.07 -4.01 6.51
C GLY A 116 -12.55 -3.97 6.69
N ILE A 117 -12.00 -2.84 7.15
CA ILE A 117 -10.56 -2.68 7.41
C ILE A 117 -10.11 -3.67 8.51
N LEU A 118 -10.85 -3.77 9.62
CA LEU A 118 -10.55 -4.72 10.69
C LEU A 118 -10.63 -6.18 10.23
N GLY A 119 -11.64 -6.53 9.44
CA GLY A 119 -11.85 -7.88 8.91
C GLY A 119 -10.74 -8.29 7.94
N ILE A 120 -10.29 -7.36 7.08
CA ILE A 120 -9.13 -7.58 6.21
C ILE A 120 -7.85 -7.75 7.02
N LEU A 121 -7.60 -6.91 8.02
CA LEU A 121 -6.43 -7.07 8.90
C LEU A 121 -6.44 -8.44 9.59
N LEU A 122 -7.57 -8.86 10.15
CA LEU A 122 -7.73 -10.17 10.78
C LEU A 122 -7.52 -11.32 9.80
N SER A 123 -8.10 -11.24 8.60
CA SER A 123 -7.93 -12.30 7.60
C SER A 123 -6.48 -12.45 7.17
N TYR A 124 -5.78 -11.33 6.91
CA TYR A 124 -4.35 -11.38 6.57
C TYR A 124 -3.48 -11.87 7.73
N ILE A 125 -3.81 -11.56 8.98
CA ILE A 125 -3.11 -12.14 10.14
C ILE A 125 -3.29 -13.66 10.18
N ILE A 126 -4.52 -14.16 10.01
CA ILE A 126 -4.80 -15.60 10.01
C ILE A 126 -4.06 -16.30 8.86
N ILE A 127 -4.11 -15.72 7.66
CA ILE A 127 -3.42 -16.26 6.49
C ILE A 127 -1.91 -16.22 6.71
N GLN A 128 -1.37 -15.15 7.30
CA GLN A 128 0.05 -15.04 7.63
C GLN A 128 0.50 -16.12 8.62
N PHE A 129 -0.31 -16.41 9.65
CA PHE A 129 -0.05 -17.52 10.56
C PHE A 129 -0.08 -18.87 9.83
N TYR A 130 -1.10 -19.13 9.03
CA TYR A 130 -1.19 -20.36 8.24
C TYR A 130 -0.01 -20.54 7.28
N TRP A 131 0.39 -19.46 6.61
CA TRP A 131 1.53 -19.43 5.70
C TRP A 131 2.85 -19.67 6.43
N TRP A 132 3.02 -19.14 7.65
CA TRP A 132 4.20 -19.38 8.47
C TRP A 132 4.44 -20.88 8.72
N PHE A 133 3.38 -21.64 9.00
CA PHE A 133 3.46 -23.08 9.24
C PHE A 133 3.51 -23.93 7.97
N SER A 134 2.84 -23.48 6.91
CA SER A 134 2.70 -24.27 5.67
C SER A 134 3.78 -23.98 4.63
N PHE A 135 4.57 -22.91 4.79
CA PHE A 135 5.55 -22.51 3.80
C PHE A 135 6.74 -23.46 3.77
N LYS A 136 6.92 -24.13 2.62
CA LYS A 136 8.15 -24.81 2.25
C LYS A 136 8.93 -23.89 1.30
N PRO A 137 10.18 -23.52 1.62
CA PRO A 137 11.02 -22.78 0.68
C PRO A 137 11.21 -23.63 -0.57
N GLY A 138 10.94 -23.02 -1.73
CA GLY A 138 11.30 -23.52 -3.05
C GLY A 138 12.58 -22.86 -3.52
#